data_AF-A0AAN5Z8L0-F1
#
_entry.id   AF-A0AAN5Z8L0-F1
#
_cell.length_a   1.000
_cell.length_b   1.000
_cell.length_c   1.000
_cell.angle_alpha   90.00
_cell.angle_beta   90.00
_cell.angle_gamma   90.00
#
_symmetry.space_group_name_H-M   'P 1'
#
loop_
_entity.id
_entity.type
_entity.pdbx_description
1 polymer ?
#
loop_
_entity_poly.entity_id
_entity_poly.type
_entity_poly.pdbx_seq_one_letter_code
_entity_poly.pdbx_strand_id
1 'polypeptide(L)'
;MSLRLAAQRLAVSARTAHTAFNTPIPVLSATLGPTVQRRHKWASNLFKGWGKPRNKGAETVASLDPTSQLDNPKSREEYLQKSMYSGVEDNIFQDEIETASPEAAAPGTPEVEQKTKENMAMVVDPDPRSRVRWQRKMVIQMVRRNGRLTKDERIQMTERQLLHKSEFMPTSVKKLVMLARQIAGKPVDDAILQMKWSKKKMAAEIGYYLEEARDLAVAQRGMGLGKFNDEILKTPKKIQTIDGKWLEIEDPTRMYIAQSWVGRGPWRGKRIDYKGRGRMGIIRHPSTSLTVLLKEEKSRIREYDERVAKKNKKGPWVHLPNRPVYGQRPYYSW
;
A
#
# COMPACT_ATOMS: atom_id res chain seq x y z
N MET A 1 18.96 -38.80 34.89
CA MET A 1 19.47 -38.20 36.14
C MET A 1 20.96 -37.92 35.98
N SER A 2 21.34 -36.71 35.57
CA SER A 2 22.67 -36.13 35.84
C SER A 2 22.61 -34.65 35.50
N LEU A 3 22.45 -33.84 36.55
CA LEU A 3 22.43 -32.38 36.50
C LEU A 3 23.86 -31.87 36.33
N ARG A 4 24.13 -31.10 35.27
CA ARG A 4 25.33 -30.27 35.17
C ARG A 4 24.95 -28.83 35.49
N LEU A 5 25.15 -28.46 36.75
CA LEU A 5 25.26 -27.08 37.20
C LEU A 5 26.72 -26.63 36.98
N ALA A 6 26.92 -25.49 36.34
CA ALA A 6 28.21 -24.80 36.30
C ALA A 6 28.02 -23.33 36.67
N ALA A 7 28.85 -22.93 37.63
CA ALA A 7 28.79 -21.74 38.45
C ALA A 7 28.84 -20.40 37.71
N GLN A 8 28.12 -19.44 38.29
CA GLN A 8 28.34 -18.01 38.14
C GLN A 8 29.73 -17.64 38.68
N ARG A 9 30.46 -16.76 37.97
CA ARG A 9 31.52 -15.94 38.58
C ARG A 9 31.31 -14.47 38.21
N LEU A 10 31.18 -13.68 39.27
CA LEU A 10 31.11 -12.23 39.28
C LEU A 10 32.48 -11.60 38.96
N ALA A 11 32.40 -10.35 38.50
CA ALA A 11 33.46 -9.49 38.00
C ALA A 11 34.59 -9.16 38.98
N VAL A 12 35.75 -8.79 38.44
CA VAL A 12 36.63 -7.73 38.98
C VAL A 12 37.23 -6.92 37.83
N SER A 13 37.20 -5.60 38.03
CA SER A 13 37.78 -4.52 37.23
C SER A 13 39.29 -4.37 37.46
N ALA A 14 40.07 -4.13 36.39
CA ALA A 14 41.25 -3.26 36.44
C ALA A 14 41.65 -2.79 35.02
N ARG A 15 41.88 -1.48 34.89
CA ARG A 15 42.46 -0.79 33.73
C ARG A 15 43.98 -0.67 33.90
N THR A 16 44.71 -0.62 32.79
CA THR A 16 45.87 0.24 32.39
C THR A 16 46.69 -0.52 31.34
N ALA A 17 47.34 0.03 30.33
CA ALA A 17 47.35 1.32 29.63
C ALA A 17 48.25 1.08 28.41
N HIS A 18 47.85 1.40 27.18
CA HIS A 18 48.80 1.45 26.07
C HIS A 18 48.47 2.57 25.08
N THR A 19 49.39 3.52 25.05
CA THR A 19 49.98 4.24 23.91
C THR A 19 49.06 4.93 22.91
N ALA A 20 49.16 6.27 22.97
CA ALA A 20 48.71 7.21 21.97
C ALA A 20 49.33 6.93 20.59
N PHE A 21 48.47 6.67 19.62
CA PHE A 21 48.73 6.96 18.22
C PHE A 21 47.70 7.99 17.78
N ASN A 22 48.20 9.21 17.56
CA ASN A 22 47.45 10.37 17.16
C ASN A 22 47.25 10.31 15.64
N THR A 23 46.13 9.73 15.19
CA THR A 23 45.68 9.88 13.80
C THR A 23 44.58 10.96 13.79
N PRO A 24 44.66 11.99 12.92
CA PRO A 24 43.59 12.94 12.78
C PRO A 24 42.40 12.24 12.13
N ILE A 25 41.40 11.92 12.95
CA ILE A 25 40.08 11.50 12.50
C ILE A 25 39.50 12.66 11.67
N PRO A 26 39.09 12.46 10.41
CA PRO A 26 38.39 13.51 9.68
C PRO A 26 37.10 13.83 10.44
N VAL A 27 37.01 15.07 10.92
CA VAL A 27 35.82 15.64 11.56
C VAL A 27 34.77 15.89 10.49
N LEU A 28 34.17 14.82 9.97
CA LEU A 28 32.95 14.83 9.17
C LEU A 28 31.99 13.79 9.75
N SER A 29 31.64 13.97 11.02
CA SER A 29 30.44 13.37 11.58
C SER A 29 29.89 14.27 12.70
N ALA A 30 29.76 15.57 12.41
CA ALA A 30 28.88 16.41 13.18
C ALA A 30 27.43 16.08 12.75
N THR A 31 26.64 15.63 13.73
CA THR A 31 25.16 15.67 13.72
C THR A 31 24.41 14.83 12.68
N LEU A 32 24.57 13.50 12.69
CA LEU A 32 23.46 12.58 12.38
C LEU A 32 22.80 12.08 13.68
N GLY A 33 22.49 13.02 14.57
CA GLY A 33 21.49 12.76 15.62
C GLY A 33 20.13 12.54 14.94
N PRO A 34 19.20 11.77 15.53
CA PRO A 34 17.85 11.71 14.99
C PRO A 34 17.31 13.13 14.95
N THR A 35 17.01 13.64 13.75
CA THR A 35 16.16 14.81 13.57
C THR A 35 14.76 14.41 14.05
N VAL A 36 14.57 14.37 15.36
CA VAL A 36 13.24 14.23 15.97
C VAL A 36 12.53 15.54 15.70
N GLN A 37 11.90 15.62 14.52
CA GLN A 37 11.14 16.80 14.13
C GLN A 37 9.94 16.92 15.06
N ARG A 38 9.95 17.97 15.89
CA ARG A 38 8.81 18.37 16.69
C ARG A 38 7.74 18.92 15.75
N ARG A 39 6.66 18.16 15.58
CA ARG A 39 5.43 18.68 14.98
C ARG A 39 4.84 19.71 15.94
N HIS A 40 4.89 20.98 15.56
CA HIS A 40 4.07 21.98 16.22
C HIS A 40 2.64 21.72 15.78
N LYS A 41 1.81 21.21 16.69
CA LYS A 41 0.39 21.02 16.43
C LYS A 41 -0.26 22.40 16.36
N TRP A 42 -0.42 22.94 15.16
CA TRP A 42 -1.33 24.04 14.91
C TRP A 42 -2.75 23.50 14.95
N ALA A 43 -3.24 23.22 16.16
CA ALA A 43 -4.66 23.06 16.37
C ALA A 43 -5.28 24.46 16.38
N SER A 44 -5.40 25.08 15.21
CA SER A 44 -6.44 26.07 15.00
C SER A 44 -7.74 25.30 15.18
N ASN A 45 -8.28 25.29 16.40
CA ASN A 45 -9.64 24.86 16.61
C ASN A 45 -10.49 25.78 15.73
N LEU A 46 -10.95 25.29 14.57
CA LEU A 46 -11.75 26.10 13.64
C LEU A 46 -13.01 26.68 14.33
N PHE A 47 -13.41 26.12 15.49
CA PHE A 47 -14.50 26.59 16.32
C PHE A 47 -14.10 27.37 17.59
N LYS A 48 -12.82 27.43 17.98
CA LYS A 48 -12.39 28.19 19.18
C LYS A 48 -11.97 29.59 18.75
N GLY A 49 -12.94 30.48 18.59
CA GLY A 49 -12.72 31.88 18.21
C GLY A 49 -13.61 32.37 17.07
N TRP A 50 -14.33 31.48 16.38
CA TRP A 50 -15.35 31.86 15.42
C TRP A 50 -16.47 32.62 16.14
N GLY A 51 -16.52 33.94 15.94
CA GLY A 51 -17.52 34.83 16.55
C GLY A 51 -17.07 35.62 17.79
N LYS A 52 -15.79 35.58 18.20
CA LYS A 52 -15.30 36.52 19.22
C LYS A 52 -14.86 37.84 18.56
N PRO A 53 -15.41 39.01 18.93
CA PRO A 53 -14.97 40.28 18.38
C PRO A 53 -13.50 40.51 18.75
N ARG A 54 -12.70 40.93 17.76
CA ARG A 54 -11.30 41.30 17.92
C ARG A 54 -11.23 42.58 18.75
N ASN A 55 -11.06 42.49 20.07
CA ASN A 55 -10.78 43.66 20.89
C ASN A 55 -9.43 44.25 20.44
N LYS A 56 -9.48 45.46 19.86
CA LYS A 56 -8.32 46.33 19.64
C LYS A 56 -7.77 46.75 21.00
N GLY A 57 -6.80 46.01 21.53
CA GLY A 57 -6.16 46.36 22.79
C GLY A 57 -5.41 45.21 23.44
N ALA A 58 -4.40 44.68 22.74
CA ALA A 58 -3.35 43.85 23.34
C ALA A 58 -2.19 43.72 22.34
N GLU A 59 -1.48 44.82 22.09
CA GLU A 59 -0.17 44.80 21.44
C GLU A 59 0.90 44.35 22.45
N THR A 60 0.84 43.13 22.95
CA THR A 60 1.95 42.54 23.70
C THR A 60 1.91 41.03 23.56
N VAL A 61 3.02 40.50 23.05
CA VAL A 61 3.27 39.11 22.64
C VAL A 61 2.66 38.79 21.27
N ALA A 62 3.37 39.23 20.22
CA ALA A 62 3.25 38.70 18.87
C ALA A 62 3.56 37.20 18.87
N SER A 63 2.57 36.39 19.25
CA SER A 63 2.50 35.01 18.82
C SER A 63 2.28 35.06 17.31
N LEU A 64 3.34 34.76 16.56
CA LEU A 64 3.37 34.62 15.10
C LEU A 64 2.06 34.03 14.58
N ASP A 65 1.15 34.88 14.09
CA ASP A 65 -0.04 34.44 13.37
C ASP A 65 0.45 33.93 12.01
N PRO A 66 0.45 32.60 11.76
CA PRO A 66 1.05 32.03 10.55
C PRO A 66 0.30 32.45 9.27
N THR A 67 -0.95 32.91 9.40
CA THR A 67 -1.72 33.47 8.27
C THR A 67 -1.11 34.77 7.76
N SER A 68 -0.58 35.62 8.64
CA SER A 68 0.08 36.87 8.25
C SER A 68 1.34 36.65 7.42
N GLN A 69 2.01 35.50 7.59
CA GLN A 69 3.21 35.14 6.83
C GLN A 69 2.90 34.62 5.42
N LEU A 70 1.69 34.06 5.21
CA LEU A 70 1.20 33.60 3.91
C LEU A 70 0.64 34.75 3.06
N ASP A 71 0.15 35.82 3.70
CA ASP A 71 -0.46 36.99 3.04
C ASP A 71 0.58 38.05 2.60
N ASN A 72 1.83 37.95 3.05
CA ASN A 72 2.87 38.94 2.73
C ASN A 72 3.48 38.66 1.34
N PRO A 73 3.39 39.60 0.37
CA PRO A 73 3.91 39.38 -0.99
C PRO A 73 5.43 39.21 -1.02
N LYS A 74 6.16 39.92 -0.13
CA LYS A 74 7.62 39.85 -0.05
C LYS A 74 8.14 38.50 0.46
N SER A 75 7.50 37.91 1.47
CA SER A 75 7.90 36.56 1.94
C SER A 75 7.58 35.49 0.91
N ARG A 76 6.52 35.68 0.11
CA ARG A 76 6.19 34.83 -1.03
C ARG A 76 7.23 34.97 -2.15
N GLU A 77 7.67 36.18 -2.47
CA GLU A 77 8.75 36.43 -3.44
C GLU A 77 10.09 35.85 -2.98
N GLU A 78 10.47 36.04 -1.71
CA GLU A 78 11.68 35.45 -1.12
C GLU A 78 11.62 33.92 -1.13
N TYR A 79 10.47 33.32 -0.81
CA TYR A 79 10.27 31.88 -0.89
C TYR A 79 10.36 31.38 -2.34
N LEU A 80 9.75 32.10 -3.29
CA LEU A 80 9.85 31.79 -4.71
C LEU A 80 11.29 31.87 -5.19
N GLN A 81 12.03 32.95 -4.89
CA GLN A 81 13.46 33.06 -5.19
C GLN A 81 14.24 31.90 -4.57
N LYS A 82 14.06 31.62 -3.27
CA LYS A 82 14.75 30.52 -2.60
C LYS A 82 14.42 29.14 -3.18
N SER A 83 13.20 28.94 -3.67
CA SER A 83 12.78 27.72 -4.35
C SER A 83 13.29 27.62 -5.79
N MET A 84 13.38 28.75 -6.51
CA MET A 84 13.98 28.83 -7.85
C MET A 84 15.49 28.58 -7.79
N TYR A 85 16.17 29.09 -6.76
CA TYR A 85 17.61 28.93 -6.55
C TYR A 85 17.99 27.68 -5.75
N SER A 86 17.11 26.67 -5.69
CA SER A 86 17.42 25.36 -5.11
C SER A 86 18.32 24.52 -6.03
N GLY A 87 19.54 25.02 -6.25
CA GLY A 87 20.78 24.27 -6.48
C GLY A 87 20.80 23.24 -7.59
N VAL A 88 21.09 23.69 -8.83
CA VAL A 88 22.24 23.28 -9.66
C VAL A 88 22.35 24.35 -10.77
N GLU A 89 23.28 25.31 -10.64
CA GLU A 89 23.45 26.40 -11.62
C GLU A 89 24.26 25.98 -12.88
N ASP A 90 24.57 24.70 -13.04
CA ASP A 90 25.38 24.17 -14.16
C ASP A 90 24.73 22.94 -14.83
N ASN A 91 23.46 23.03 -15.26
CA ASN A 91 22.86 21.96 -16.07
C ASN A 91 22.96 22.30 -17.57
N ILE A 92 23.39 21.32 -18.37
CA ILE A 92 23.54 21.37 -19.84
C ILE A 92 22.29 21.86 -20.60
N PHE A 93 21.12 21.84 -19.97
CA PHE A 93 19.83 22.21 -20.58
C PHE A 93 19.28 23.55 -20.09
N GLN A 94 20.09 24.39 -19.41
CA GLN A 94 19.65 25.69 -18.89
C GLN A 94 19.06 26.59 -19.99
N ASP A 95 19.74 26.66 -21.14
CA ASP A 95 19.36 27.51 -22.28
C ASP A 95 18.03 27.09 -22.95
N GLU A 96 17.66 25.80 -22.90
CA GLU A 96 16.37 25.30 -23.40
C GLU A 96 15.22 25.58 -22.43
N ILE A 97 15.49 25.65 -21.12
CA ILE A 97 14.48 25.95 -20.10
C ILE A 97 14.15 27.44 -20.10
N GLU A 98 15.14 28.31 -20.26
CA GLU A 98 14.95 29.77 -20.31
C GLU A 98 14.23 30.22 -21.60
N THR A 99 14.48 29.54 -22.72
CA THR A 99 13.76 29.80 -23.98
C THR A 99 12.32 29.28 -23.97
N ALA A 100 11.98 28.34 -23.09
CA ALA A 100 10.63 27.81 -22.90
C ALA A 100 9.80 28.58 -21.86
N SER A 101 10.15 29.84 -21.54
CA SER A 101 9.34 30.69 -20.65
C SER A 101 7.93 30.89 -21.24
N PRO A 102 6.86 30.41 -20.60
CA PRO A 102 5.53 30.49 -21.16
C PRO A 102 4.97 31.90 -20.98
N GLU A 103 4.59 32.54 -22.09
CA GLU A 103 3.72 33.71 -22.08
C GLU A 103 2.44 33.39 -21.29
N ALA A 104 2.17 34.21 -20.27
CA ALA A 104 0.90 34.34 -19.55
C ALA A 104 0.23 33.03 -19.07
N ALA A 105 0.61 32.57 -17.88
CA ALA A 105 -0.19 31.61 -17.12
C ALA A 105 -1.60 32.17 -16.88
N ALA A 106 -2.62 31.46 -17.37
CA ALA A 106 -4.02 31.79 -17.17
C ALA A 106 -4.37 31.81 -15.66
N PRO A 107 -5.14 32.79 -15.16
CA PRO A 107 -5.53 32.85 -13.76
C PRO A 107 -6.54 31.74 -13.44
N GLY A 108 -6.12 30.70 -12.73
CA GLY A 108 -7.01 29.65 -12.22
C GLY A 108 -6.47 28.22 -12.22
N THR A 109 -5.28 27.96 -12.76
CA THR A 109 -4.66 26.64 -12.60
C THR A 109 -4.21 26.47 -11.14
N PRO A 110 -4.64 25.41 -10.42
CA PRO A 110 -4.17 25.16 -9.06
C PRO A 110 -2.64 25.03 -9.10
N GLU A 111 -1.95 25.84 -8.31
CA GLU A 111 -0.49 25.79 -8.17
C GLU A 111 -0.10 24.37 -7.74
N VAL A 112 0.46 23.61 -8.67
CA VAL A 112 0.93 22.25 -8.40
C VAL A 112 2.14 22.41 -7.49
N GLU A 113 1.98 22.06 -6.21
CA GLU A 113 3.08 22.02 -5.25
C GLU A 113 4.29 21.36 -5.92
N GLN A 114 5.43 22.06 -5.95
CA GLN A 114 6.65 21.51 -6.51
C GLN A 114 7.01 20.25 -5.73
N LYS A 115 6.83 19.09 -6.35
CA LYS A 115 7.13 17.76 -5.79
C LYS A 115 8.64 17.50 -5.71
N THR A 116 9.40 18.48 -5.20
CA THR A 116 10.82 18.31 -4.95
C THR A 116 11.01 17.28 -3.85
N LYS A 117 12.12 16.54 -3.93
CA LYS A 117 12.48 15.52 -2.93
C LYS A 117 12.52 16.12 -1.53
N GLU A 118 12.97 17.36 -1.39
CA GLU A 118 13.08 18.06 -0.11
C GLU A 118 11.72 18.38 0.49
N ASN A 119 10.78 18.90 -0.31
CA ASN A 119 9.42 19.19 0.11
C ASN A 119 8.69 17.91 0.56
N MET A 120 8.89 16.82 -0.18
CA MET A 120 8.26 15.54 0.11
C MET A 120 8.98 14.72 1.19
N ALA A 121 10.26 14.98 1.47
CA ALA A 121 11.10 14.15 2.33
C ALA A 121 10.45 13.94 3.71
N MET A 122 9.82 14.99 4.25
CA MET A 122 9.17 14.93 5.56
C MET A 122 7.99 13.94 5.63
N VAL A 123 7.26 13.74 4.52
CA VAL A 123 6.10 12.85 4.46
C VAL A 123 6.49 11.47 3.93
N VAL A 124 7.34 11.41 2.91
CA VAL A 124 7.75 10.18 2.23
C VAL A 124 8.76 9.39 3.06
N ASP A 125 9.69 10.07 3.74
CA ASP A 125 10.77 9.43 4.50
C ASP A 125 10.90 10.00 5.93
N PRO A 126 9.91 9.75 6.81
CA PRO A 126 9.90 10.31 8.16
C PRO A 126 11.00 9.74 9.08
N ASP A 127 11.52 8.54 8.81
CA ASP A 127 12.63 7.92 9.55
C ASP A 127 13.70 7.35 8.60
N PRO A 128 14.64 8.21 8.13
CA PRO A 128 15.67 7.80 7.19
C PRO A 128 16.64 6.76 7.78
N ARG A 129 16.88 6.78 9.11
CA ARG A 129 17.84 5.87 9.75
C ARG A 129 17.33 4.43 9.74
N SER A 130 16.06 4.23 10.07
CA SER A 130 15.46 2.89 10.01
C SER A 130 15.35 2.38 8.59
N ARG A 131 15.01 3.26 7.62
CA ARG A 131 15.00 2.91 6.19
C ARG A 131 16.37 2.43 5.71
N VAL A 132 17.46 3.13 6.03
CA VAL A 132 18.83 2.73 5.64
C VAL A 132 19.22 1.39 6.26
N ARG A 133 18.90 1.13 7.53
CA ARG A 133 19.16 -0.18 8.17
C ARG A 133 18.38 -1.30 7.49
N TRP A 134 17.12 -1.05 7.13
CA TRP A 134 16.29 -2.01 6.39
C TRP A 134 16.84 -2.26 4.99
N GLN A 135 17.22 -1.20 4.25
CA GLN A 135 17.84 -1.30 2.93
C GLN A 135 19.12 -2.15 2.99
N ARG A 136 20.01 -1.89 3.95
CA ARG A 136 21.21 -2.71 4.19
C ARG A 136 20.86 -4.19 4.40
N LYS A 137 19.83 -4.48 5.21
CA LYS A 137 19.36 -5.86 5.43
C LYS A 137 18.86 -6.52 4.13
N MET A 138 18.07 -5.80 3.32
CA MET A 138 17.57 -6.32 2.04
C MET A 138 18.70 -6.55 1.04
N VAL A 139 19.67 -5.64 0.93
CA VAL A 139 20.87 -5.79 0.09
C VAL A 139 21.68 -7.01 0.51
N ILE A 140 21.93 -7.21 1.81
CA ILE A 140 22.62 -8.41 2.30
C ILE A 140 21.85 -9.69 1.94
N GLN A 141 20.52 -9.68 2.05
CA GLN A 141 19.70 -10.85 1.65
C GLN A 141 19.76 -11.11 0.14
N MET A 142 19.73 -10.07 -0.69
CA MET A 142 19.89 -10.17 -2.13
C MET A 142 21.24 -10.77 -2.52
N VAL A 143 22.33 -10.26 -1.93
CA VAL A 143 23.70 -10.77 -2.15
C VAL A 143 23.82 -12.23 -1.73
N ARG A 144 23.25 -12.62 -0.57
CA ARG A 144 23.23 -14.02 -0.10
C ARG A 144 22.53 -14.97 -1.06
N ARG A 145 21.47 -14.52 -1.74
CA ARG A 145 20.74 -15.31 -2.75
C ARG A 145 21.39 -15.26 -4.13
N ASN A 146 22.47 -14.51 -4.29
CA ASN A 146 23.14 -14.28 -5.58
C ASN A 146 22.17 -13.79 -6.67
N GLY A 147 21.25 -12.88 -6.30
CA GLY A 147 20.25 -12.33 -7.23
C GLY A 147 19.10 -13.26 -7.63
N ARG A 148 19.00 -14.48 -7.07
CA ARG A 148 17.87 -15.38 -7.35
C ARG A 148 16.56 -14.84 -6.76
N LEU A 149 15.60 -14.57 -7.63
CA LEU A 149 14.26 -14.13 -7.25
C LEU A 149 13.39 -15.29 -6.80
N THR A 150 12.65 -15.06 -5.71
CA THR A 150 11.57 -15.94 -5.28
C THR A 150 10.37 -15.84 -6.24
N LYS A 151 9.47 -16.83 -6.19
CA LYS A 151 8.24 -16.81 -6.99
C LYS A 151 7.40 -15.56 -6.69
N ASP A 152 7.28 -15.21 -5.41
CA ASP A 152 6.46 -14.08 -4.97
C ASP A 152 7.04 -12.74 -5.43
N GLU A 153 8.36 -12.57 -5.36
CA GLU A 153 9.07 -11.39 -5.90
C GLU A 153 8.87 -11.26 -7.41
N ARG A 154 8.97 -12.37 -8.15
CA ARG A 154 8.70 -12.38 -9.60
C ARG A 154 7.27 -11.95 -9.90
N ILE A 155 6.28 -12.50 -9.18
CA ILE A 155 4.86 -12.15 -9.35
C ILE A 155 4.63 -10.67 -9.05
N GLN A 156 5.19 -10.15 -7.95
CA GLN A 156 5.03 -8.73 -7.59
C GLN A 156 5.67 -7.78 -8.61
N MET A 157 6.75 -8.21 -9.29
CA MET A 157 7.40 -7.43 -10.34
C MET A 157 6.62 -7.48 -11.67
N THR A 158 6.06 -8.64 -12.04
CA THR A 158 5.45 -8.85 -13.36
C THR A 158 3.95 -8.55 -13.40
N GLU A 159 3.23 -8.77 -12.29
CA GLU A 159 1.77 -8.67 -12.25
C GLU A 159 1.33 -7.43 -11.47
N ARG A 160 0.47 -6.62 -12.10
CA ARG A 160 -0.14 -5.46 -11.46
C ARG A 160 -1.32 -5.90 -10.61
N GLN A 161 -1.42 -5.34 -9.41
CA GLN A 161 -2.55 -5.53 -8.50
C GLN A 161 -2.89 -4.25 -7.74
N LEU A 162 -4.18 -4.09 -7.40
CA LEU A 162 -4.69 -2.98 -6.60
C LEU A 162 -5.56 -3.59 -5.49
N LEU A 163 -5.23 -3.25 -4.25
CA LEU A 163 -6.10 -3.51 -3.11
C LEU A 163 -6.86 -2.23 -2.81
N HIS A 164 -8.17 -2.25 -3.08
CA HIS A 164 -9.05 -1.13 -2.78
C HIS A 164 -9.98 -1.49 -1.61
N LYS A 165 -10.16 -0.56 -0.68
CA LYS A 165 -10.99 -0.73 0.50
C LYS A 165 -12.00 0.42 0.58
N SER A 166 -13.27 0.06 0.58
CA SER A 166 -14.39 0.98 0.76
C SER A 166 -14.51 1.52 2.19
N GLU A 167 -15.31 2.57 2.33
CA GLU A 167 -15.71 3.10 3.62
C GLU A 167 -16.70 2.20 4.37
N PHE A 168 -17.06 2.59 5.59
CA PHE A 168 -17.94 1.81 6.45
C PHE A 168 -19.43 1.98 6.12
N MET A 169 -19.97 1.01 5.38
CA MET A 169 -21.38 0.94 5.03
C MET A 169 -22.30 0.55 6.22
N PRO A 170 -23.58 0.99 6.23
CA PRO A 170 -24.61 0.66 7.23
C PRO A 170 -25.19 -0.75 7.07
N THR A 171 -24.34 -1.76 7.04
CA THR A 171 -24.78 -3.15 6.88
C THR A 171 -24.01 -4.12 7.76
N SER A 172 -24.47 -5.37 7.78
CA SER A 172 -23.81 -6.45 8.50
C SER A 172 -22.91 -7.25 7.58
N VAL A 173 -21.89 -7.89 8.16
CA VAL A 173 -20.94 -8.71 7.40
C VAL A 173 -21.69 -9.80 6.64
N LYS A 174 -22.63 -10.49 7.29
CA LYS A 174 -23.42 -11.58 6.68
C LYS A 174 -24.19 -11.13 5.44
N LYS A 175 -24.77 -9.93 5.46
CA LYS A 175 -25.54 -9.39 4.32
C LYS A 175 -24.60 -8.99 3.17
N LEU A 176 -23.50 -8.32 3.50
CA LEU A 176 -22.56 -7.83 2.49
C LEU A 176 -21.73 -8.96 1.86
N VAL A 177 -21.43 -10.03 2.61
CA VAL A 177 -20.71 -11.21 2.11
C VAL A 177 -21.43 -11.87 0.93
N MET A 178 -22.76 -11.84 0.89
CA MET A 178 -23.51 -12.41 -0.24
C MET A 178 -23.21 -11.67 -1.55
N LEU A 179 -23.10 -10.34 -1.51
CA LEU A 179 -22.74 -9.52 -2.67
C LEU A 179 -21.26 -9.67 -3.01
N ALA A 180 -20.37 -9.67 -2.01
CA ALA A 180 -18.94 -9.87 -2.22
C ALA A 180 -18.65 -11.18 -2.97
N ARG A 181 -19.28 -12.29 -2.53
CA ARG A 181 -19.13 -13.60 -3.20
C ARG A 181 -19.68 -13.59 -4.62
N GLN A 182 -20.73 -12.83 -4.89
CA GLN A 182 -21.36 -12.75 -6.21
C GLN A 182 -20.46 -12.09 -7.27
N ILE A 183 -19.62 -11.13 -6.86
CA ILE A 183 -18.71 -10.40 -7.75
C ILE A 183 -17.31 -11.04 -7.83
N ALA A 184 -16.96 -11.93 -6.91
CA ALA A 184 -15.67 -12.62 -6.90
C ALA A 184 -15.45 -13.38 -8.23
N GLY A 185 -14.30 -13.16 -8.86
CA GLY A 185 -13.95 -13.83 -10.12
C GLY A 185 -14.67 -13.29 -11.36
N LYS A 186 -15.47 -12.23 -11.27
CA LYS A 186 -16.01 -11.56 -12.46
C LYS A 186 -15.03 -10.49 -12.97
N PRO A 187 -15.00 -10.19 -14.28
CA PRO A 187 -14.33 -8.99 -14.75
C PRO A 187 -15.02 -7.76 -14.15
N VAL A 188 -14.28 -6.66 -13.99
CA VAL A 188 -14.76 -5.49 -13.24
C VAL A 188 -16.04 -4.91 -13.85
N ASP A 189 -16.10 -4.81 -15.18
CA ASP A 189 -17.28 -4.29 -15.89
C ASP A 189 -18.52 -5.15 -15.67
N ASP A 190 -18.39 -6.48 -15.75
CA ASP A 190 -19.52 -7.40 -15.50
C ASP A 190 -19.95 -7.38 -14.03
N ALA A 191 -19.04 -7.07 -13.11
CA ALA A 191 -19.36 -6.91 -11.70
C ALA A 191 -20.14 -5.61 -11.44
N ILE A 192 -19.73 -4.49 -12.05
CA ILE A 192 -20.46 -3.22 -12.02
C ILE A 192 -21.86 -3.42 -12.63
N LEU A 193 -21.90 -4.07 -13.79
CA LEU A 193 -23.13 -4.47 -14.47
C LEU A 193 -24.00 -5.26 -13.46
N GLN A 194 -23.49 -6.33 -12.87
CA GLN A 194 -24.23 -7.14 -11.90
C GLN A 194 -24.76 -6.35 -10.69
N MET A 195 -24.01 -5.37 -10.19
CA MET A 195 -24.43 -4.52 -9.07
C MET A 195 -25.54 -3.55 -9.48
N LYS A 196 -25.49 -3.00 -10.70
CA LYS A 196 -26.49 -2.09 -11.26
C LYS A 196 -27.89 -2.69 -11.29
N TRP A 197 -28.04 -3.96 -11.71
CA TRP A 197 -29.34 -4.65 -11.73
C TRP A 197 -29.63 -5.47 -10.47
N SER A 198 -28.78 -5.41 -9.44
CA SER A 198 -29.04 -6.14 -8.20
C SER A 198 -30.11 -5.43 -7.36
N LYS A 199 -31.08 -6.21 -6.87
CA LYS A 199 -32.17 -5.70 -6.01
C LYS A 199 -31.72 -5.32 -4.59
N LYS A 200 -30.47 -5.57 -4.22
CA LYS A 200 -29.98 -5.35 -2.85
C LYS A 200 -29.61 -3.88 -2.66
N LYS A 201 -30.07 -3.24 -1.58
CA LYS A 201 -29.77 -1.83 -1.27
C LYS A 201 -28.27 -1.50 -1.34
N MET A 202 -27.42 -2.36 -0.77
CA MET A 202 -25.97 -2.14 -0.75
C MET A 202 -25.29 -2.40 -2.10
N ALA A 203 -25.99 -2.89 -3.12
CA ALA A 203 -25.39 -3.09 -4.44
C ALA A 203 -25.04 -1.76 -5.12
N ALA A 204 -25.86 -0.71 -4.93
CA ALA A 204 -25.55 0.62 -5.44
C ALA A 204 -24.22 1.16 -4.86
N GLU A 205 -24.04 1.05 -3.55
CA GLU A 205 -22.79 1.43 -2.86
C GLU A 205 -21.59 0.63 -3.39
N ILE A 206 -21.74 -0.68 -3.56
CA ILE A 206 -20.66 -1.53 -4.09
C ILE A 206 -20.34 -1.15 -5.54
N GLY A 207 -21.35 -0.83 -6.37
CA GLY A 207 -21.15 -0.34 -7.73
C GLY A 207 -20.25 0.89 -7.76
N TYR A 208 -20.55 1.88 -6.90
CA TYR A 208 -19.71 3.08 -6.74
C TYR A 208 -18.27 2.73 -6.35
N TYR A 209 -18.05 1.88 -5.34
CA TYR A 209 -16.70 1.50 -4.94
C TYR A 209 -15.95 0.65 -6.00
N LEU A 210 -16.67 -0.06 -6.87
CA LEU A 210 -16.07 -0.78 -7.99
C LEU A 210 -15.63 0.18 -9.10
N GLU A 211 -16.41 1.23 -9.38
CA GLU A 211 -16.03 2.31 -10.29
C GLU A 211 -14.82 3.06 -9.75
N GLU A 212 -14.84 3.46 -8.47
CA GLU A 212 -13.70 4.08 -7.79
C GLU A 212 -12.45 3.19 -7.86
N ALA A 213 -12.59 1.89 -7.57
CA ALA A 213 -11.48 0.95 -7.64
C ALA A 213 -10.92 0.79 -9.07
N ARG A 214 -11.78 0.79 -10.09
CA ARG A 214 -11.38 0.74 -11.50
C ARG A 214 -10.55 1.97 -11.84
N ASP A 215 -11.06 3.16 -11.51
CA ASP A 215 -10.44 4.42 -11.88
C ASP A 215 -9.09 4.59 -11.16
N LEU A 216 -9.01 4.20 -9.87
CA LEU A 216 -7.75 4.12 -9.14
C LEU A 216 -6.78 3.07 -9.70
N ALA A 217 -7.28 1.93 -10.22
CA ALA A 217 -6.42 0.91 -10.82
C ALA A 217 -5.77 1.41 -12.11
N VAL A 218 -6.52 2.14 -12.93
CA VAL A 218 -6.00 2.80 -14.12
C VAL A 218 -5.02 3.90 -13.73
N ALA A 219 -5.41 4.83 -12.85
CA ALA A 219 -4.60 6.00 -12.51
C ALA A 219 -3.32 5.66 -11.71
N GLN A 220 -3.40 4.79 -10.70
CA GLN A 220 -2.26 4.49 -9.82
C GLN A 220 -1.38 3.34 -10.33
N ARG A 221 -1.98 2.35 -10.99
CA ARG A 221 -1.30 1.10 -11.36
C ARG A 221 -1.16 0.90 -12.87
N GLY A 222 -1.84 1.71 -13.69
CA GLY A 222 -1.80 1.60 -15.15
C GLY A 222 -2.44 0.32 -15.68
N MET A 223 -3.43 -0.25 -14.99
CA MET A 223 -4.09 -1.48 -15.44
C MET A 223 -5.09 -1.23 -16.58
N GLY A 224 -5.34 -2.24 -17.42
CA GLY A 224 -6.40 -2.21 -18.43
C GLY A 224 -6.15 -1.30 -19.64
N LEU A 225 -4.91 -0.83 -19.82
CA LEU A 225 -4.51 0.04 -20.95
C LEU A 225 -4.01 -0.73 -22.18
N GLY A 226 -3.97 -2.06 -22.14
CA GLY A 226 -3.42 -2.88 -23.21
C GLY A 226 -4.16 -2.76 -24.54
N LYS A 227 -5.48 -2.49 -24.51
CA LYS A 227 -6.26 -2.26 -25.75
C LYS A 227 -5.81 -1.03 -26.52
N PHE A 228 -5.39 0.02 -25.82
CA PHE A 228 -4.91 1.25 -26.45
C PHE A 228 -3.45 1.11 -26.91
N ASN A 229 -2.67 0.28 -26.22
CA ASN A 229 -1.27 0.00 -26.53
C ASN A 229 -1.08 -1.16 -27.53
N ASP A 230 -2.15 -1.64 -28.16
CA ASP A 230 -2.16 -2.81 -29.07
C ASP A 230 -1.57 -4.11 -28.47
N GLU A 231 -1.60 -4.28 -27.14
CA GLU A 231 -1.17 -5.50 -26.41
C GLU A 231 -2.23 -6.62 -26.47
N ILE A 232 -2.99 -6.69 -27.56
CA ILE A 232 -4.03 -7.71 -27.76
C ILE A 232 -3.36 -9.01 -28.18
N LEU A 233 -3.79 -10.13 -27.59
CA LEU A 233 -3.31 -11.44 -28.00
C LEU A 233 -3.84 -11.73 -29.42
N LYS A 234 -2.92 -11.95 -30.37
CA LYS A 234 -3.27 -12.32 -31.76
C LYS A 234 -4.19 -13.54 -31.83
N THR A 235 -4.04 -14.47 -30.89
CA THR A 235 -4.93 -15.61 -30.71
C THR A 235 -5.50 -15.58 -29.30
N PRO A 236 -6.85 -15.63 -29.14
CA PRO A 236 -7.46 -15.62 -27.82
C PRO A 236 -7.06 -16.87 -27.04
N LYS A 237 -6.59 -16.68 -25.80
CA LYS A 237 -6.15 -17.79 -24.95
C LYS A 237 -7.35 -18.37 -24.19
N LYS A 238 -7.66 -19.64 -24.44
CA LYS A 238 -8.68 -20.40 -23.71
C LYS A 238 -8.10 -20.88 -22.38
N ILE A 239 -8.68 -20.45 -21.27
CA ILE A 239 -8.25 -20.86 -19.92
C ILE A 239 -9.41 -21.44 -19.12
N GLN A 240 -9.08 -22.26 -18.12
CA GLN A 240 -10.04 -22.75 -17.14
C GLN A 240 -9.83 -22.08 -15.78
N THR A 241 -10.88 -21.47 -15.24
CA THR A 241 -10.87 -20.89 -13.88
C THR A 241 -10.76 -22.01 -12.83
N ILE A 242 -10.40 -21.67 -11.59
CA ILE A 242 -10.39 -22.62 -10.46
C ILE A 242 -11.76 -23.30 -10.30
N ASP A 243 -12.84 -22.55 -10.53
CA ASP A 243 -14.23 -23.03 -10.47
C ASP A 243 -14.62 -23.95 -11.64
N GLY A 244 -13.72 -24.21 -12.59
CA GLY A 244 -13.95 -25.07 -13.75
C GLY A 244 -14.57 -24.38 -14.97
N LYS A 245 -14.95 -23.10 -14.87
CA LYS A 245 -15.49 -22.31 -15.98
C LYS A 245 -14.42 -22.01 -17.03
N TRP A 246 -14.76 -22.21 -18.30
CA TRP A 246 -13.93 -21.84 -19.44
C TRP A 246 -14.12 -20.36 -19.78
N LEU A 247 -13.00 -19.68 -20.02
CA LEU A 247 -12.95 -18.28 -20.41
C LEU A 247 -12.03 -18.14 -21.63
N GLU A 248 -12.40 -17.26 -22.53
CA GLU A 248 -11.57 -16.87 -23.67
C GLU A 248 -11.04 -15.46 -23.39
N ILE A 249 -9.71 -15.33 -23.27
CA ILE A 249 -9.05 -14.06 -22.98
C ILE A 249 -8.42 -13.53 -24.27
N GLU A 250 -8.96 -12.42 -24.76
CA GLU A 250 -8.40 -11.63 -25.87
C GLU A 250 -7.39 -10.60 -25.35
N ASP A 251 -7.78 -9.83 -24.33
CA ASP A 251 -6.97 -8.80 -23.70
C ASP A 251 -6.40 -9.29 -22.35
N PRO A 252 -5.08 -9.48 -22.24
CA PRO A 252 -4.45 -9.96 -21.02
C PRO A 252 -4.39 -8.89 -19.92
N THR A 253 -4.49 -7.60 -20.28
CA THR A 253 -4.47 -6.48 -19.34
C THR A 253 -5.84 -6.18 -18.72
N ARG A 254 -6.90 -6.79 -19.25
CA ARG A 254 -8.25 -6.65 -18.71
C ARG A 254 -8.25 -6.96 -17.22
N MET A 255 -8.86 -6.08 -16.43
CA MET A 255 -8.90 -6.24 -14.98
C MET A 255 -10.11 -7.07 -14.54
N TYR A 256 -9.89 -7.90 -13.53
CA TYR A 256 -10.92 -8.69 -12.88
C TYR A 256 -10.80 -8.65 -11.37
N ILE A 257 -11.89 -9.00 -10.70
CA ILE A 257 -11.94 -9.10 -9.25
C ILE A 257 -11.34 -10.46 -8.86
N ALA A 258 -10.08 -10.47 -8.45
CA ALA A 258 -9.41 -11.69 -8.03
C ALA A 258 -9.89 -12.18 -6.67
N GLN A 259 -10.08 -11.25 -5.73
CA GLN A 259 -10.61 -11.56 -4.41
C GLN A 259 -11.53 -10.43 -3.95
N SER A 260 -12.56 -10.80 -3.19
CA SER A 260 -13.47 -9.86 -2.54
C SER A 260 -13.82 -10.41 -1.16
N TRP A 261 -13.66 -9.57 -0.14
CA TRP A 261 -14.02 -9.95 1.23
C TRP A 261 -14.54 -8.75 2.01
N VAL A 262 -15.16 -9.03 3.15
CA VAL A 262 -15.83 -8.03 3.97
C VAL A 262 -15.17 -7.94 5.33
N GLY A 263 -14.80 -6.72 5.73
CA GLY A 263 -14.32 -6.39 7.07
C GLY A 263 -15.45 -5.87 7.96
N ARG A 264 -15.37 -6.19 9.25
CA ARG A 264 -16.26 -5.60 10.27
C ARG A 264 -15.71 -4.25 10.71
N GLY A 265 -16.56 -3.23 10.68
CA GLY A 265 -16.26 -1.90 11.20
C GLY A 265 -16.70 -1.71 12.66
N PRO A 266 -16.48 -0.50 13.20
CA PRO A 266 -16.98 -0.12 14.52
C PRO A 266 -18.51 -0.19 14.57
N TRP A 267 -19.07 -0.46 15.75
CA TRP A 267 -20.52 -0.41 15.91
C TRP A 267 -21.01 1.02 15.71
N ARG A 268 -21.97 1.22 14.80
CA ARG A 268 -22.57 2.53 14.53
C ARG A 268 -23.38 3.04 15.71
N GLY A 269 -24.00 2.13 16.46
CA GLY A 269 -24.82 2.45 17.61
C GLY A 269 -25.25 1.20 18.36
N LYS A 270 -25.73 1.40 19.58
CA LYS A 270 -26.36 0.38 20.41
C LYS A 270 -27.71 0.90 20.86
N ARG A 271 -28.73 0.04 20.84
CA ARG A 271 -30.07 0.34 21.30
C ARG A 271 -30.54 -0.75 22.25
N ILE A 272 -31.20 -0.35 23.33
CA ILE A 272 -31.84 -1.27 24.25
C ILE A 272 -33.10 -1.84 23.57
N ASP A 273 -33.28 -3.15 23.66
CA ASP A 273 -34.42 -3.90 23.14
C ASP A 273 -35.27 -4.36 24.33
N TYR A 274 -36.34 -3.61 24.62
CA TYR A 274 -37.25 -3.91 25.71
C TYR A 274 -38.17 -5.08 25.33
N LYS A 275 -38.13 -6.15 26.13
CA LYS A 275 -38.93 -7.36 25.92
C LYS A 275 -39.94 -7.54 27.06
N GLY A 276 -40.88 -8.45 26.88
CA GLY A 276 -41.84 -8.81 27.93
C GLY A 276 -41.16 -9.35 29.20
N ARG A 277 -41.87 -9.23 30.33
CA ARG A 277 -41.45 -9.73 31.65
C ARG A 277 -40.12 -9.11 32.15
N GLY A 278 -39.91 -7.82 31.92
CA GLY A 278 -38.71 -7.09 32.39
C GLY A 278 -37.39 -7.52 31.75
N ARG A 279 -37.42 -8.34 30.68
CA ARG A 279 -36.20 -8.77 29.97
C ARG A 279 -35.72 -7.67 29.03
N MET A 280 -34.41 -7.51 28.93
CA MET A 280 -33.79 -6.48 28.09
C MET A 280 -32.65 -7.08 27.24
N GLY A 281 -32.64 -6.76 25.96
CA GLY A 281 -31.54 -7.08 25.04
C GLY A 281 -30.80 -5.81 24.59
N ILE A 282 -29.67 -5.98 23.91
CA ILE A 282 -28.95 -4.87 23.26
C ILE A 282 -28.84 -5.18 21.77
N ILE A 283 -29.54 -4.40 20.95
CA ILE A 283 -29.39 -4.39 19.50
C ILE A 283 -28.17 -3.54 19.15
N ARG A 284 -27.22 -4.13 18.42
CA ARG A 284 -26.01 -3.43 17.94
C ARG A 284 -26.14 -3.18 16.44
N HIS A 285 -26.02 -1.93 16.02
CA HIS A 285 -26.05 -1.55 14.60
C HIS A 285 -24.64 -1.74 14.00
N PRO A 286 -24.45 -2.74 13.12
CA PRO A 286 -23.15 -2.99 12.52
C PRO A 286 -22.78 -1.92 11.49
N SER A 287 -21.48 -1.76 11.30
CA SER A 287 -20.91 -1.17 10.09
C SER A 287 -19.89 -2.13 9.50
N THR A 288 -19.69 -2.09 8.19
CA THR A 288 -18.77 -3.00 7.49
C THR A 288 -18.15 -2.34 6.28
N SER A 289 -16.93 -2.75 5.94
CA SER A 289 -16.25 -2.35 4.71
C SER A 289 -16.12 -3.54 3.76
N LEU A 290 -16.20 -3.30 2.46
CA LEU A 290 -15.80 -4.22 1.40
C LEU A 290 -14.33 -3.93 1.03
N THR A 291 -13.54 -4.99 0.85
CA THR A 291 -12.19 -4.91 0.28
C THR A 291 -12.12 -5.78 -0.96
N VAL A 292 -11.59 -5.23 -2.04
CA VAL A 292 -11.51 -5.86 -3.35
C VAL A 292 -10.05 -5.85 -3.80
N LEU A 293 -9.58 -7.00 -4.28
CA LEU A 293 -8.28 -7.14 -4.93
C LEU A 293 -8.49 -7.25 -6.43
N LEU A 294 -8.09 -6.22 -7.17
CA LEU A 294 -8.08 -6.21 -8.62
C LEU A 294 -6.74 -6.71 -9.14
N LYS A 295 -6.78 -7.56 -10.16
CA LYS A 295 -5.62 -8.05 -10.93
C LYS A 295 -5.95 -8.04 -12.42
N GLU A 296 -4.92 -8.15 -13.24
CA GLU A 296 -5.06 -8.34 -14.69
C GLU A 296 -5.20 -9.82 -15.06
N GLU A 297 -5.85 -10.12 -16.18
CA GLU A 297 -6.02 -11.50 -16.70
C GLU A 297 -4.69 -12.24 -16.93
N LYS A 298 -3.55 -11.53 -17.09
CA LYS A 298 -2.18 -12.10 -17.03
C LYS A 298 -2.00 -13.05 -15.84
N SER A 299 -2.52 -12.70 -14.67
CA SER A 299 -2.45 -13.55 -13.46
C SER A 299 -3.20 -14.87 -13.64
N ARG A 300 -4.39 -14.86 -14.27
CA ARG A 300 -5.18 -16.08 -14.51
C ARG A 300 -4.52 -17.00 -15.50
N ILE A 301 -3.93 -16.43 -16.55
CA ILE A 301 -3.18 -17.17 -17.56
C ILE A 301 -2.05 -17.95 -16.87
N ARG A 302 -1.23 -17.28 -16.05
CA ARG A 302 -0.17 -17.94 -15.28
C ARG A 302 -0.72 -19.04 -14.37
N GLU A 303 -1.76 -18.75 -13.60
CA GLU A 303 -2.34 -19.73 -12.66
C GLU A 303 -2.89 -20.97 -13.36
N TYR A 304 -3.44 -20.80 -14.57
CA TYR A 304 -3.87 -21.91 -15.42
C TYR A 304 -2.69 -22.74 -15.91
N ASP A 305 -1.65 -22.09 -16.46
CA ASP A 305 -0.46 -22.76 -16.97
C ASP A 305 0.25 -23.54 -15.84
N GLU A 306 0.35 -22.97 -14.64
CA GLU A 306 0.87 -23.66 -13.45
C GLU A 306 0.02 -24.87 -13.05
N ARG A 307 -1.30 -24.78 -13.18
CA ARG A 307 -2.21 -25.89 -12.87
C ARG A 307 -2.09 -27.01 -13.90
N VAL A 308 -1.96 -26.68 -15.17
CA VAL A 308 -1.72 -27.63 -16.26
C VAL A 308 -0.37 -28.32 -16.07
N ALA A 309 0.70 -27.54 -15.84
CA ALA A 309 2.03 -28.09 -15.56
C ALA A 309 2.03 -29.00 -14.32
N LYS A 310 1.31 -28.61 -13.25
CA LYS A 310 1.12 -29.45 -12.06
C LYS A 310 0.36 -30.73 -12.37
N LYS A 311 -0.66 -30.68 -13.23
CA LYS A 311 -1.42 -31.87 -13.67
C LYS A 311 -0.53 -32.80 -14.49
N ASN A 312 0.22 -32.26 -15.46
CA ASN A 312 1.15 -33.01 -16.29
C ASN A 312 2.27 -33.65 -15.44
N LYS A 313 2.77 -32.95 -14.42
CA LYS A 313 3.79 -33.46 -13.49
C LYS A 313 3.32 -34.67 -12.66
N LYS A 314 2.02 -34.83 -12.42
CA LYS A 314 1.50 -36.01 -11.68
C LYS A 314 1.67 -37.32 -12.46
N GLY A 315 1.84 -37.25 -13.78
CA GLY A 315 1.87 -38.42 -14.65
C GLY A 315 0.49 -39.09 -14.81
N PRO A 316 0.41 -40.13 -15.65
CA PRO A 316 -0.80 -40.93 -15.82
C PRO A 316 -1.04 -41.84 -14.61
N TRP A 317 -2.29 -42.26 -14.43
CA TRP A 317 -2.62 -43.33 -13.49
C TRP A 317 -2.12 -44.67 -14.05
N VAL A 318 -1.49 -45.49 -13.20
CA VAL A 318 -0.93 -46.80 -13.55
C VAL A 318 -1.73 -47.88 -12.84
N HIS A 319 -2.19 -48.90 -13.58
CA HIS A 319 -3.01 -49.99 -13.04
C HIS A 319 -2.33 -50.74 -11.88
N LEU A 320 -1.04 -51.10 -12.04
CA LEU A 320 -0.23 -51.74 -11.00
C LEU A 320 0.92 -50.80 -10.59
N PRO A 321 0.72 -49.93 -9.59
CA PRO A 321 1.75 -49.00 -9.16
C PRO A 321 2.80 -49.69 -8.28
N ASN A 322 4.07 -49.35 -8.50
CA ASN A 322 5.19 -49.76 -7.65
C ASN A 322 5.14 -49.01 -6.31
N ARG A 323 4.34 -49.51 -5.37
CA ARG A 323 4.27 -48.96 -4.01
C ARG A 323 5.51 -49.40 -3.22
N PRO A 324 6.18 -48.50 -2.49
CA PRO A 324 7.29 -48.91 -1.64
C PRO A 324 6.78 -49.86 -0.56
N VAL A 325 7.54 -50.93 -0.29
CA VAL A 325 7.27 -51.80 0.85
C VAL A 325 7.65 -51.03 2.12
N TYR A 326 6.67 -50.83 3.00
CA TYR A 326 6.89 -50.17 4.28
C TYR A 326 7.30 -51.20 5.34
N GLY A 327 8.37 -50.91 6.07
CA GLY A 327 8.94 -51.78 7.10
C GLY A 327 10.31 -52.33 6.69
N GLN A 328 11.33 -52.04 7.49
CA GLN A 328 12.70 -52.52 7.27
C GLN A 328 12.94 -53.80 8.10
N ARG A 329 13.47 -54.84 7.45
CA ARG A 329 13.97 -56.04 8.11
C ARG A 329 15.46 -56.19 7.79
N PRO A 330 16.32 -56.57 8.75
CA PRO A 330 17.75 -56.74 8.51
C PRO A 330 18.10 -58.07 7.81
N TYR A 331 17.13 -58.68 7.13
CA TYR A 331 17.29 -59.92 6.37
C TYR A 331 16.37 -59.89 5.15
N TYR A 332 16.77 -60.60 4.09
CA TYR A 332 15.95 -60.76 2.88
C TYR A 332 14.76 -61.68 3.17
N SER A 333 13.60 -61.34 2.62
CA SER A 333 12.36 -62.13 2.74
C SER A 333 11.84 -62.64 1.40
N TRP A 334 12.58 -62.39 0.32
CA TRP A 334 12.44 -62.95 -1.01
C TRP A 334 13.78 -62.86 -1.75
#